data_AF-A0A5C3DU48-F1
#
_entry.id   AF-A0A5C3DU48-F1
#
_cell.length_a   1.000
_cell.length_b   1.000
_cell.length_c   1.000
_cell.angle_alpha   90.00
_cell.angle_beta   90.00
_cell.angle_gamma   90.00
#
_symmetry.space_group_name_H-M   'P 1'
#
loop_
_entity.id
_entity.type
_entity.pdbx_description
1 polymer ?
#
loop_
_entity_poly.entity_id
_entity_poly.type
_entity_poly.pdbx_seq_one_letter_code
_entity_poly.pdbx_strand_id
1 'polypeptide(L)'
;MAEARKAVEDLVRLSSRVIRILGQNPGPYTLAGTNTYLVSTPPVASSKLASRPSILVDTGEGTESYIPLLERALKGAVDGDVHKNGAGASSSAKQDAMEEDEEDEDDLTSWISDIVLTHKHHDHVGGLPSILSLLSKLRAEATVTLPAPRIHKLLDAESDPDLIKMLHSLPKGSFIPYGEKEGATSPLWPLQEGSVVNVASDGVSSSLQVLHTPGHTADHICLLLNEEKTLLTGDHVLGQGTTVFEDLTAYMSSLRKCSRALEELGPCAEAANENLLYPAHGPVVQEGRKMLKQYLDHRLEREAQVVELLKSSPHGDLAQQTCSSTVKVAGTEYHLGAPWKIRQMVLKLYSNYPENLFPAAARGLYLHLRTLSSPDAEQGKASRVRCLQTTSFARRASAEAAADVGNCPPMPQGDHEWVEAMELDWSLIQNPSSQTSHQHL
;
A
#
# COMPACT_ATOMS: atom_id res chain seq x y z
N MET A 1 3.01 -20.06 12.64
CA MET A 1 3.88 -20.58 11.57
C MET A 1 3.75 -19.62 10.39
N ALA A 2 4.85 -19.26 9.72
CA ALA A 2 4.74 -18.49 8.49
C ALA A 2 4.00 -19.36 7.46
N GLU A 3 2.89 -18.87 6.91
CA GLU A 3 2.27 -19.53 5.76
C GLU A 3 3.32 -19.63 4.64
N ALA A 4 3.36 -20.77 3.95
CA ALA A 4 4.18 -20.90 2.76
C ALA A 4 3.82 -19.77 1.78
N ARG A 5 4.83 -19.12 1.19
CA ARG A 5 4.61 -18.08 0.18
C ARG A 5 3.83 -18.71 -0.98
N LYS A 6 2.68 -18.15 -1.32
CA LYS A 6 1.92 -18.59 -2.48
C LYS A 6 2.72 -18.25 -3.74
N ALA A 7 2.83 -19.21 -4.65
CA ALA A 7 3.47 -18.98 -5.94
C ALA A 7 2.66 -17.93 -6.73
N VAL A 8 3.38 -17.05 -7.41
CA VAL A 8 2.85 -15.99 -8.27
C VAL A 8 3.61 -16.12 -9.58
N GLU A 9 2.89 -16.25 -10.69
CA GLU A 9 3.48 -16.32 -12.03
C GLU A 9 4.19 -15.01 -12.38
N ASP A 10 5.29 -15.12 -13.13
CA ASP A 10 6.15 -13.99 -13.50
C ASP A 10 5.44 -13.01 -14.43
N LEU A 11 4.63 -13.52 -15.36
CA LEU A 11 3.91 -12.71 -16.33
C LEU A 11 2.53 -13.31 -16.65
N VAL A 12 1.45 -12.67 -16.19
CA VAL A 12 0.09 -13.20 -16.35
C VAL A 12 -0.90 -12.13 -16.81
N ARG A 13 -1.79 -12.51 -17.73
CA ARG A 13 -2.96 -11.70 -18.10
C ARG A 13 -4.08 -11.90 -17.08
N LEU A 14 -4.41 -10.86 -16.32
CA LEU A 14 -5.48 -10.91 -15.31
C LEU A 14 -6.86 -10.60 -15.92
N SER A 15 -6.88 -9.75 -16.95
CA SER A 15 -8.12 -9.35 -17.64
C SER A 15 -7.84 -8.93 -19.08
N SER A 16 -8.87 -8.45 -19.79
CA SER A 16 -8.70 -7.86 -21.12
C SER A 16 -7.87 -6.55 -21.09
N ARG A 17 -7.74 -5.91 -19.92
CA ARG A 17 -7.06 -4.62 -19.73
C ARG A 17 -5.76 -4.73 -18.94
N VAL A 18 -5.61 -5.75 -18.10
CA VAL A 18 -4.53 -5.81 -17.11
C VAL A 18 -3.62 -7.02 -17.32
N ILE A 19 -2.33 -6.76 -17.44
CA ILE A 19 -1.25 -7.75 -17.33
C ILE A 19 -0.47 -7.45 -16.05
N ARG A 20 -0.24 -8.48 -15.22
CA ARG A 20 0.63 -8.39 -14.04
C ARG A 20 2.01 -8.91 -14.40
N ILE A 21 3.04 -8.17 -14.01
CA ILE A 21 4.45 -8.50 -14.23
C ILE A 21 5.13 -8.53 -12.86
N LEU A 22 5.80 -9.63 -12.52
CA LEU A 22 6.47 -9.78 -11.23
C LEU A 22 7.88 -9.17 -11.29
N GLY A 23 8.21 -8.30 -10.34
CA GLY A 23 9.44 -7.52 -10.23
C GLY A 23 10.71 -8.33 -9.97
N GLN A 24 10.61 -9.66 -9.88
CA GLN A 24 11.73 -10.60 -9.67
C GLN A 24 12.58 -10.30 -8.42
N ASN A 25 11.95 -9.74 -7.40
CA ASN A 25 12.57 -9.31 -6.15
C ASN A 25 11.94 -9.95 -4.91
N PRO A 26 12.02 -11.29 -4.76
CA PRO A 26 11.39 -11.99 -3.64
C PRO A 26 12.08 -11.64 -2.31
N GLY A 27 11.28 -11.39 -1.28
CA GLY A 27 11.78 -10.88 -0.01
C GLY A 27 10.81 -11.06 1.15
N PRO A 28 11.25 -10.79 2.39
CA PRO A 28 10.36 -10.86 3.56
C PRO A 28 9.22 -9.82 3.49
N TYR A 29 9.44 -8.70 2.81
CA TYR A 29 8.44 -7.63 2.64
C TYR A 29 7.75 -7.69 1.28
N THR A 30 8.46 -8.10 0.23
CA THR A 30 7.94 -8.20 -1.14
C THR A 30 7.32 -9.55 -1.50
N LEU A 31 7.34 -10.53 -0.59
CA LEU A 31 6.84 -11.89 -0.78
C LEU A 31 7.51 -12.64 -1.96
N ALA A 32 6.78 -12.84 -3.06
CA ALA A 32 7.30 -13.41 -4.30
C ALA A 32 8.00 -12.36 -5.19
N GLY A 33 7.72 -11.08 -4.95
CA GLY A 33 8.19 -9.93 -5.71
C GLY A 33 7.12 -8.83 -5.76
N THR A 34 7.48 -7.66 -6.26
CA THR A 34 6.55 -6.57 -6.53
C THR A 34 5.74 -6.89 -7.78
N ASN A 35 4.43 -6.94 -7.68
CA ASN A 35 3.51 -6.96 -8.79
C ASN A 35 3.44 -5.55 -9.39
N THR A 36 3.98 -5.37 -10.59
CA THR A 36 3.67 -4.21 -11.42
C THR A 36 2.50 -4.55 -12.34
N TYR A 37 1.75 -3.52 -12.75
CA TYR A 37 0.56 -3.72 -13.57
C TYR A 37 0.62 -2.88 -14.84
N LEU A 38 0.54 -3.53 -15.99
CA LEU A 38 0.37 -2.88 -17.28
C LEU A 38 -1.14 -2.82 -17.59
N VAL A 39 -1.69 -1.61 -17.54
CA VAL A 39 -3.12 -1.31 -17.76
C VAL A 39 -3.29 -0.65 -19.12
N SER A 40 -3.92 -1.36 -20.05
CA SER A 40 -4.16 -0.91 -21.43
C SER A 40 -5.66 -0.77 -21.69
N THR A 41 -6.03 -0.12 -22.80
CA THR A 41 -7.37 -0.33 -23.40
C THR A 41 -7.53 -1.81 -23.78
N PRO A 42 -8.74 -2.39 -23.92
CA PRO A 42 -8.89 -3.79 -24.32
C PRO A 42 -8.58 -3.95 -25.82
N PRO A 43 -8.24 -5.17 -26.30
CA PRO A 43 -7.99 -5.40 -27.73
C PRO A 43 -9.26 -5.14 -28.56
N VAL A 44 -9.13 -4.44 -29.69
CA VAL A 44 -10.23 -4.20 -30.63
C VAL A 44 -9.92 -4.92 -31.94
N ALA A 45 -10.90 -5.63 -32.51
CA ALA A 45 -10.70 -6.49 -33.69
C ALA A 45 -10.23 -5.76 -34.96
N SER A 46 -10.34 -4.43 -35.02
CA SER A 46 -9.94 -3.60 -36.18
C SER A 46 -8.70 -2.74 -35.94
N SER A 47 -8.15 -2.72 -34.72
CA SER A 47 -6.91 -2.00 -34.46
C SER A 47 -5.77 -2.85 -34.99
N LYS A 48 -4.88 -2.30 -35.84
CA LYS A 48 -3.56 -2.90 -35.97
C LYS A 48 -3.04 -3.08 -34.54
N LEU A 49 -2.59 -4.30 -34.21
CA LEU A 49 -2.16 -4.64 -32.86
C LEU A 49 -1.07 -3.67 -32.35
N ALA A 50 -0.37 -3.02 -33.28
CA ALA A 50 0.52 -1.89 -33.09
C ALA A 50 -0.15 -0.66 -32.41
N SER A 51 0.43 -0.24 -31.28
CA SER A 51 0.34 1.12 -30.69
C SER A 51 -0.81 1.43 -29.71
N ARG A 52 -1.21 0.49 -28.84
CA ARG A 52 -2.12 0.81 -27.71
C ARG A 52 -1.40 1.52 -26.55
N PRO A 53 -1.78 2.75 -26.16
CA PRO A 53 -1.22 3.40 -24.98
C PRO A 53 -1.61 2.65 -23.72
N SER A 54 -0.66 2.54 -22.79
CA SER A 54 -0.80 1.81 -21.53
C SER A 54 -0.23 2.61 -20.37
N ILE A 55 -0.78 2.33 -19.18
CA ILE A 55 -0.31 2.84 -17.90
C ILE A 55 0.45 1.72 -17.20
N LEU A 56 1.69 1.97 -16.81
CA LEU A 56 2.44 1.09 -15.92
C LEU A 56 2.24 1.55 -14.47
N VAL A 57 1.78 0.67 -13.60
CA VAL A 57 1.68 0.93 -12.15
C VAL A 57 2.84 0.23 -11.44
N ASP A 58 3.63 1.04 -10.73
CA ASP A 58 4.88 0.68 -10.05
C ASP A 58 5.97 0.09 -10.97
N THR A 59 7.20 0.01 -10.43
CA THR A 59 8.40 -0.28 -11.25
C THR A 59 9.29 -1.40 -10.72
N GLY A 60 8.97 -1.99 -9.58
CA GLY A 60 9.89 -2.92 -8.91
C GLY A 60 11.11 -2.20 -8.33
N GLU A 61 12.08 -2.98 -7.84
CA GLU A 61 13.34 -2.44 -7.28
C GLU A 61 14.44 -2.19 -8.33
N GLY A 62 14.21 -2.57 -9.60
CA GLY A 62 15.20 -2.45 -10.67
C GLY A 62 16.10 -3.66 -10.88
N THR A 63 15.56 -4.86 -10.63
CA THR A 63 16.26 -6.11 -10.98
C THR A 63 16.42 -6.24 -12.50
N GLU A 64 17.57 -6.72 -12.95
CA GLU A 64 17.83 -6.91 -14.40
C GLU A 64 16.88 -7.94 -15.03
N SER A 65 16.46 -8.94 -14.26
CA SER A 65 15.54 -10.00 -14.69
C SER A 65 14.10 -9.53 -14.94
N TYR A 66 13.70 -8.36 -14.43
CA TYR A 66 12.37 -7.78 -14.70
C TYR A 66 12.23 -7.23 -16.12
N ILE A 67 13.31 -6.68 -16.69
CA ILE A 67 13.28 -5.98 -17.98
C ILE A 67 12.81 -6.90 -19.15
N PRO A 68 13.31 -8.13 -19.29
CA PRO A 68 12.78 -9.07 -20.30
C PRO A 68 11.29 -9.39 -20.14
N LEU A 69 10.78 -9.42 -18.91
CA LEU A 69 9.35 -9.68 -18.66
C LEU A 69 8.48 -8.49 -19.08
N LEU A 70 8.93 -7.27 -18.78
CA LEU A 70 8.24 -6.05 -19.22
C LEU A 70 8.24 -5.94 -20.76
N GLU A 71 9.36 -6.23 -21.42
CA GLU A 71 9.44 -6.23 -22.88
C GLU A 71 8.48 -7.27 -23.50
N ARG A 72 8.44 -8.49 -22.96
CA ARG A 72 7.47 -9.53 -23.36
C ARG A 72 6.03 -9.07 -23.17
N ALA A 73 5.72 -8.40 -22.05
CA ALA A 73 4.38 -7.86 -21.78
C ALA A 73 3.95 -6.81 -22.81
N LEU A 74 4.87 -5.93 -23.23
CA LEU A 74 4.60 -4.91 -24.25
C LEU A 74 4.37 -5.53 -25.65
N LYS A 75 5.04 -6.65 -25.95
CA LYS A 75 4.75 -7.54 -27.09
C LYS A 75 3.50 -8.41 -26.90
N GLY A 76 2.77 -8.25 -25.80
CA GLY A 76 1.49 -8.91 -25.56
C GLY A 76 1.57 -10.36 -25.11
N ALA A 77 2.78 -10.93 -25.02
CA ALA A 77 3.03 -12.29 -24.58
C ALA A 77 2.81 -12.46 -23.07
N VAL A 78 2.28 -13.61 -22.65
CA VAL A 78 2.15 -14.00 -21.23
C VAL A 78 2.58 -15.44 -21.00
N ASP A 79 2.85 -15.80 -19.75
CA ASP A 79 3.20 -17.19 -19.41
C ASP A 79 2.00 -18.10 -19.70
N GLY A 80 2.25 -19.22 -20.39
CA GLY A 80 1.21 -20.17 -20.84
C GLY A 80 0.85 -20.09 -22.33
N ASP A 81 1.16 -19.01 -23.05
CA ASP A 81 0.98 -18.95 -24.52
C ASP A 81 2.00 -19.82 -25.26
N VAL A 82 3.16 -20.08 -24.64
CA VAL A 82 4.29 -20.82 -25.22
C VAL A 82 3.99 -22.33 -25.42
N HIS A 83 2.92 -22.87 -24.83
CA HIS A 83 2.59 -24.31 -24.93
C HIS A 83 1.60 -24.70 -26.02
N LYS A 84 1.21 -23.77 -26.91
CA LYS A 84 0.43 -24.15 -28.12
C LYS A 84 1.28 -24.44 -29.35
N ASN A 85 2.56 -24.03 -29.39
CA ASN A 85 3.40 -24.14 -30.59
C ASN A 85 4.65 -25.02 -30.43
N GLY A 86 4.58 -26.14 -29.70
CA GLY A 86 5.73 -27.05 -29.68
C GLY A 86 5.60 -28.34 -28.89
N ALA A 87 4.89 -29.34 -29.43
CA ALA A 87 5.31 -30.75 -29.42
C ALA A 87 4.23 -31.68 -30.00
N GLY A 88 4.57 -32.45 -31.05
CA GLY A 88 3.96 -33.75 -31.32
C GLY A 88 3.36 -33.97 -32.70
N ALA A 89 4.21 -34.23 -33.69
CA ALA A 89 3.82 -34.82 -34.97
C ALA A 89 3.18 -36.22 -34.81
N SER A 90 2.01 -36.47 -35.41
CA SER A 90 1.79 -37.65 -36.26
C SER A 90 0.50 -37.55 -37.11
N SER A 91 0.63 -37.98 -38.38
CA SER A 91 -0.40 -38.36 -39.37
C SER A 91 -1.15 -37.27 -40.17
N SER A 92 -0.60 -37.04 -41.38
CA SER A 92 -1.27 -36.96 -42.70
C SER A 92 -2.67 -36.30 -42.83
N ALA A 93 -2.71 -35.14 -43.49
CA ALA A 93 -3.14 -34.98 -44.89
C ALA A 93 -3.72 -33.59 -45.18
N LYS A 94 -3.31 -33.06 -46.34
CA LYS A 94 -3.83 -31.90 -47.12
C LYS A 94 -3.22 -30.52 -46.83
N GLN A 95 -2.38 -30.14 -47.80
CA GLN A 95 -1.97 -28.80 -48.19
C GLN A 95 -3.15 -27.86 -48.50
N ASP A 96 -2.83 -26.57 -48.34
CA ASP A 96 -3.41 -25.35 -48.95
C ASP A 96 -4.16 -24.44 -47.97
N ALA A 97 -3.42 -23.57 -47.28
CA ALA A 97 -3.77 -22.15 -47.05
C ALA A 97 -2.64 -21.41 -46.32
N MET A 98 -2.12 -20.37 -46.98
CA MET A 98 -1.47 -19.16 -46.44
C MET A 98 -0.26 -19.33 -45.50
N GLU A 99 0.91 -19.01 -46.05
CA GLU A 99 2.00 -18.34 -45.32
C GLU A 99 1.43 -17.01 -44.79
N GLU A 100 1.03 -16.95 -43.51
CA GLU A 100 0.86 -15.69 -42.78
C GLU A 100 2.17 -15.44 -42.03
N ASP A 101 2.96 -14.52 -42.58
CA ASP A 101 3.96 -13.65 -41.95
C ASP A 101 4.57 -14.13 -40.61
N GLU A 102 5.75 -14.77 -40.68
CA GLU A 102 6.68 -14.90 -39.53
C GLU A 102 7.26 -13.53 -39.08
N GLU A 103 6.79 -12.40 -39.65
CA GLU A 103 7.27 -11.04 -39.37
C GLU A 103 6.55 -10.36 -38.16
N ASP A 104 5.46 -10.93 -37.64
CA ASP A 104 4.60 -10.27 -36.63
C ASP A 104 5.01 -10.51 -35.15
N GLU A 105 5.94 -11.44 -34.86
CA GLU A 105 6.25 -11.86 -33.48
C GLU A 105 7.07 -10.84 -32.67
N ASP A 106 7.71 -9.88 -33.34
CA ASP A 106 8.59 -8.88 -32.71
C ASP A 106 7.95 -7.50 -32.50
N ASP A 107 6.73 -7.29 -33.00
CA ASP A 107 6.06 -5.99 -32.94
C ASP A 107 5.42 -5.70 -31.57
N LEU A 108 5.50 -4.45 -31.15
CA LEU A 108 4.88 -3.98 -29.91
C LEU A 108 3.36 -3.93 -30.03
N THR A 109 2.67 -4.65 -29.14
CA THR A 109 1.19 -4.61 -29.04
C THR A 109 0.69 -3.43 -28.21
N SER A 110 1.58 -2.83 -27.40
CA SER A 110 1.29 -1.67 -26.57
C SER A 110 2.56 -0.89 -26.24
N TRP A 111 2.39 0.36 -25.77
CA TRP A 111 3.49 1.20 -25.31
C TRP A 111 3.10 1.97 -24.03
N ILE A 112 4.07 2.31 -23.19
CA ILE A 112 3.82 2.97 -21.91
C ILE A 112 3.77 4.48 -22.12
N SER A 113 2.59 5.08 -21.95
CA SER A 113 2.38 6.53 -21.99
C SER A 113 2.54 7.18 -20.62
N ASP A 114 2.26 6.41 -19.57
CA ASP A 114 2.18 6.90 -18.21
C ASP A 114 2.73 5.84 -17.25
N ILE A 115 3.52 6.27 -16.28
CA ILE A 115 3.97 5.47 -15.15
C ILE A 115 3.32 6.10 -13.91
N VAL A 116 2.61 5.31 -13.11
CA VAL A 116 2.00 5.75 -11.84
C VAL A 116 2.68 5.04 -10.69
N LEU A 117 3.22 5.80 -9.75
CA LEU A 117 3.90 5.28 -8.56
C LEU A 117 2.95 5.33 -7.37
N THR A 118 2.76 4.19 -6.70
CA THR A 118 1.83 4.09 -5.57
C THR A 118 2.36 4.78 -4.32
N HIS A 119 3.67 4.68 -4.06
CA HIS A 119 4.33 5.32 -2.92
C HIS A 119 5.86 5.32 -3.02
N LYS A 120 6.53 5.87 -2.01
CA LYS A 120 7.98 6.13 -1.95
C LYS A 120 8.90 4.91 -1.85
N HIS A 121 8.40 3.73 -1.48
CA HIS A 121 9.30 2.60 -1.18
C HIS A 121 10.07 2.14 -2.42
N HIS A 122 11.31 1.70 -2.18
CA HIS A 122 12.29 1.45 -3.24
C HIS A 122 11.83 0.38 -4.23
N ASP A 123 11.11 -0.63 -3.76
CA ASP A 123 10.57 -1.70 -4.58
C ASP A 123 9.36 -1.28 -5.44
N HIS A 124 8.92 -0.03 -5.37
CA HIS A 124 7.89 0.56 -6.23
C HIS A 124 8.45 1.62 -7.18
N VAL A 125 9.53 2.32 -6.79
CA VAL A 125 10.14 3.41 -7.57
C VAL A 125 11.53 3.07 -8.15
N GLY A 126 12.18 2.02 -7.66
CA GLY A 126 13.58 1.71 -7.90
C GLY A 126 13.88 1.29 -9.33
N GLY A 127 12.91 0.68 -10.01
CA GLY A 127 13.06 0.22 -11.40
C GLY A 127 13.03 1.33 -12.46
N LEU A 128 12.65 2.55 -12.09
CA LEU A 128 12.54 3.69 -13.03
C LEU A 128 13.74 3.84 -14.00
N PRO A 129 15.02 3.84 -13.56
CA PRO A 129 16.14 4.00 -14.48
C PRO A 129 16.20 2.91 -15.56
N SER A 130 16.04 1.64 -15.14
CA SER A 130 16.10 0.48 -16.04
C SER A 130 14.94 0.45 -17.03
N ILE A 131 13.72 0.77 -16.56
CA ILE A 131 12.51 0.83 -17.38
C ILE A 131 12.61 1.97 -18.39
N LEU A 132 13.01 3.17 -17.96
CA LEU A 132 13.13 4.32 -18.87
C LEU A 132 14.21 4.11 -19.92
N SER A 133 15.29 3.37 -19.58
CA SER A 133 16.30 2.93 -20.54
C SER A 133 15.72 1.96 -21.58
N LEU A 134 14.99 0.91 -21.14
CA LEU A 134 14.28 -0.01 -22.05
C LEU A 134 13.33 0.76 -22.97
N LEU A 135 12.47 1.61 -22.40
CA LEU A 135 11.49 2.36 -23.18
C LEU A 135 12.17 3.29 -24.18
N SER A 136 13.30 3.91 -23.83
CA SER A 136 14.07 4.72 -24.79
C SER A 136 14.61 3.89 -25.95
N LYS A 137 15.09 2.68 -25.69
CA LYS A 137 15.54 1.74 -26.73
C LYS A 137 14.37 1.36 -27.66
N LEU A 138 13.25 0.92 -27.08
CA LEU A 138 12.07 0.52 -27.85
C LEU A 138 11.50 1.67 -28.70
N ARG A 139 11.50 2.91 -28.18
CA ARG A 139 11.10 4.10 -28.96
C ARG A 139 12.03 4.39 -30.13
N ALA A 140 13.32 4.08 -30.01
CA ALA A 140 14.29 4.29 -31.09
C ALA A 140 14.20 3.21 -32.18
N GLU A 141 13.74 2.01 -31.81
CA GLU A 141 13.54 0.88 -32.72
C GLU A 141 12.14 0.88 -33.38
N ALA A 142 11.17 1.59 -32.79
CA ALA A 142 9.81 1.66 -33.29
C ALA A 142 9.72 2.31 -34.68
N THR A 143 8.90 1.70 -35.55
CA THR A 143 8.58 2.23 -36.89
C THR A 143 7.70 3.48 -36.85
N VAL A 144 7.07 3.74 -35.71
CA VAL A 144 6.22 4.91 -35.43
C VAL A 144 6.82 5.75 -34.29
N THR A 145 6.67 7.07 -34.38
CA THR A 145 7.12 7.97 -33.30
C THR A 145 6.25 7.79 -32.05
N LEU A 146 6.82 7.22 -31.00
CA LEU A 146 6.19 7.08 -29.69
C LEU A 146 6.70 8.18 -28.74
N PRO A 147 5.84 8.84 -27.94
CA PRO A 147 6.29 9.81 -26.96
C PRO A 147 6.94 9.13 -25.76
N ALA A 148 7.81 9.86 -25.06
CA ALA A 148 8.33 9.40 -23.77
C ALA A 148 7.21 9.40 -22.71
N PRO A 149 7.28 8.54 -21.67
CA PRO A 149 6.22 8.44 -20.68
C PRO A 149 6.18 9.66 -19.76
N ARG A 150 5.01 9.94 -19.18
CA ARG A 150 4.84 10.82 -18.01
C ARG A 150 4.96 10.00 -16.73
N ILE A 151 5.55 10.56 -15.68
CA ILE A 151 5.69 9.88 -14.38
C ILE A 151 4.80 10.60 -13.37
N HIS A 152 3.82 9.90 -12.82
CA HIS A 152 2.81 10.42 -11.92
C HIS A 152 3.03 9.92 -10.50
N LYS A 153 2.95 10.82 -9.53
CA LYS A 153 3.10 10.50 -8.12
C LYS A 153 2.37 11.50 -7.24
N LEU A 154 1.79 11.05 -6.12
CA LEU A 154 1.37 11.94 -5.05
C LEU A 154 2.62 12.40 -4.29
N LEU A 155 2.86 13.71 -4.29
CA LEU A 155 4.13 14.25 -3.79
C LEU A 155 4.23 14.21 -2.27
N ASP A 156 5.42 13.87 -1.78
CA ASP A 156 5.80 13.91 -0.37
C ASP A 156 7.12 14.66 -0.19
N ALA A 157 7.08 15.70 0.65
CA ALA A 157 8.18 16.63 0.81
C ALA A 157 9.42 15.98 1.48
N GLU A 158 9.23 14.91 2.24
CA GLU A 158 10.30 14.25 2.98
C GLU A 158 11.08 13.27 2.10
N SER A 159 10.38 12.44 1.31
CA SER A 159 11.01 11.34 0.56
C SER A 159 11.29 11.63 -0.92
N ASP A 160 10.54 12.54 -1.55
CA ASP A 160 10.73 12.82 -2.98
C ASP A 160 12.04 13.52 -3.37
N PRO A 161 12.80 14.24 -2.51
CA PRO A 161 14.05 14.87 -2.93
C PRO A 161 15.06 13.89 -3.58
N ASP A 162 15.18 12.67 -3.06
CA ASP A 162 16.09 11.65 -3.61
C ASP A 162 15.57 11.09 -4.95
N LEU A 163 14.26 10.86 -5.06
CA LEU A 163 13.61 10.45 -6.31
C LEU A 163 13.79 11.52 -7.40
N ILE A 164 13.54 12.78 -7.07
CA ILE A 164 13.72 13.93 -7.98
C ILE A 164 15.18 14.06 -8.42
N LYS A 165 16.13 13.90 -7.49
CA LYS A 165 17.56 13.91 -7.80
C LYS A 165 17.94 12.79 -8.77
N MET A 166 17.41 11.58 -8.58
CA MET A 166 17.61 10.47 -9.50
C MET A 166 17.03 10.81 -10.89
N LEU A 167 15.79 11.31 -10.97
CA LEU A 167 15.16 11.66 -12.24
C LEU A 167 15.92 12.75 -13.01
N HIS A 168 16.50 13.74 -12.31
CA HIS A 168 17.35 14.76 -12.93
C HIS A 168 18.69 14.20 -13.45
N SER A 169 19.14 13.04 -12.97
CA SER A 169 20.36 12.39 -13.45
C SER A 169 20.15 11.58 -14.74
N LEU A 170 18.91 11.31 -15.12
CA LEU A 170 18.58 10.52 -16.30
C LEU A 170 18.80 11.31 -17.61
N PRO A 171 19.06 10.62 -18.73
CA PRO A 171 19.20 11.27 -20.04
C PRO A 171 17.97 12.10 -20.41
N LYS A 172 18.18 13.26 -21.04
CA LYS A 172 17.08 14.10 -21.54
C LYS A 172 16.22 13.31 -22.55
N GLY A 173 14.91 13.47 -22.46
CA GLY A 173 13.96 12.73 -23.30
C GLY A 173 13.65 11.30 -22.82
N SER A 174 14.19 10.88 -21.68
CA SER A 174 13.80 9.60 -21.05
C SER A 174 12.32 9.58 -20.65
N PHE A 175 11.79 10.72 -20.20
CA PHE A 175 10.39 10.94 -19.79
C PHE A 175 9.98 12.39 -20.09
N ILE A 176 8.67 12.68 -20.01
CA ILE A 176 8.09 14.03 -20.13
C ILE A 176 7.88 14.62 -18.73
N PRO A 177 8.59 15.70 -18.35
CA PRO A 177 8.38 16.39 -17.07
C PRO A 177 7.03 17.14 -17.06
N TYR A 178 6.47 17.43 -15.88
CA TYR A 178 5.17 18.09 -15.74
C TYR A 178 5.15 19.51 -16.30
N GLY A 179 6.22 20.28 -16.06
CA GLY A 179 6.36 21.62 -16.60
C GLY A 179 7.41 22.48 -15.89
N GLU A 180 7.79 23.57 -16.55
CA GLU A 180 8.62 24.65 -16.02
C GLU A 180 7.72 25.65 -15.29
N LYS A 181 7.80 25.75 -13.96
CA LYS A 181 7.27 26.90 -13.22
C LYS A 181 8.43 27.61 -12.54
N GLU A 182 8.59 28.90 -12.83
CA GLU A 182 9.50 29.82 -12.13
C GLU A 182 10.93 29.27 -11.91
N GLY A 183 11.54 28.70 -12.96
CA GLY A 183 12.92 28.22 -12.91
C GLY A 183 13.13 26.84 -12.28
N ALA A 184 12.07 26.16 -11.83
CA ALA A 184 12.10 24.77 -11.41
C ALA A 184 11.27 23.89 -12.37
N THR A 185 11.90 22.87 -12.95
CA THR A 185 11.21 21.79 -13.65
C THR A 185 10.79 20.74 -12.62
N SER A 186 9.50 20.47 -12.47
CA SER A 186 9.07 19.28 -11.73
C SER A 186 9.16 18.06 -12.65
N PRO A 187 9.97 17.05 -12.34
CA PRO A 187 10.03 15.84 -13.16
C PRO A 187 8.76 14.98 -13.01
N LEU A 188 8.01 15.17 -11.92
CA LEU A 188 6.82 14.40 -11.56
C LEU A 188 5.54 15.17 -11.89
N TRP A 189 4.58 14.46 -12.47
CA TRP A 189 3.18 14.86 -12.66
C TRP A 189 2.44 14.66 -11.34
N PRO A 190 1.99 15.73 -10.66
CA PRO A 190 1.43 15.63 -9.33
C PRO A 190 0.06 14.95 -9.36
N LEU A 191 -0.12 13.96 -8.50
CA LEU A 191 -1.41 13.35 -8.21
C LEU A 191 -2.00 13.93 -6.92
N GLN A 192 -3.33 13.90 -6.85
CA GLN A 192 -4.11 14.20 -5.67
C GLN A 192 -5.30 13.23 -5.61
N GLU A 193 -6.00 13.21 -4.48
CA GLU A 193 -7.28 12.50 -4.35
C GLU A 193 -8.21 12.83 -5.53
N GLY A 194 -8.76 11.80 -6.17
CA GLY A 194 -9.67 11.92 -7.30
C GLY A 194 -9.02 12.24 -8.64
N SER A 195 -7.69 12.44 -8.73
CA SER A 195 -6.99 12.51 -10.02
C SER A 195 -7.30 11.27 -10.86
N VAL A 196 -7.45 11.44 -12.17
CA VAL A 196 -7.67 10.32 -13.10
C VAL A 196 -6.55 10.31 -14.13
N VAL A 197 -5.87 9.17 -14.24
CA VAL A 197 -4.93 8.88 -15.33
C VAL A 197 -5.62 7.90 -16.27
N ASN A 198 -5.82 8.29 -17.53
CA ASN A 198 -6.53 7.47 -18.49
C ASN A 198 -5.77 7.34 -19.81
N VAL A 199 -5.93 6.18 -20.43
CA VAL A 199 -5.49 5.88 -21.79
C VAL A 199 -6.70 5.57 -22.65
N ALA A 200 -6.66 5.95 -23.92
CA ALA A 200 -7.75 5.75 -24.86
C ALA A 200 -7.22 5.40 -26.25
N SER A 201 -7.91 4.50 -26.93
CA SER A 201 -7.63 4.02 -28.28
C SER A 201 -8.91 3.45 -28.86
N ASP A 202 -9.21 3.79 -30.12
CA ASP A 202 -10.37 3.30 -30.87
C ASP A 202 -11.72 3.47 -30.16
N GLY A 203 -11.89 4.61 -29.47
CA GLY A 203 -13.12 4.95 -28.76
C GLY A 203 -13.33 4.20 -27.44
N VAL A 204 -12.37 3.37 -27.02
CA VAL A 204 -12.39 2.68 -25.73
C VAL A 204 -11.31 3.26 -24.82
N SER A 205 -11.61 3.43 -23.53
CA SER A 205 -10.67 3.93 -22.52
C SER A 205 -10.47 2.93 -21.39
N SER A 206 -9.32 3.05 -20.71
CA SER A 206 -9.08 2.52 -19.37
C SER A 206 -8.69 3.68 -18.46
N SER A 207 -9.27 3.76 -17.27
CA SER A 207 -9.09 4.88 -16.34
C SER A 207 -8.74 4.41 -14.93
N LEU A 208 -7.65 4.96 -14.39
CA LEU A 208 -7.21 4.77 -13.02
C LEU A 208 -7.52 6.03 -12.21
N GLN A 209 -8.50 5.95 -11.33
CA GLN A 209 -8.82 7.00 -10.38
C GLN A 209 -8.01 6.84 -9.09
N VAL A 210 -7.37 7.92 -8.66
CA VAL A 210 -6.53 7.96 -7.47
C VAL A 210 -7.40 8.06 -6.21
N LEU A 211 -7.19 7.14 -5.27
CA LEU A 211 -7.63 7.24 -3.89
C LEU A 211 -6.39 7.47 -3.01
N HIS A 212 -6.27 8.64 -2.38
CA HIS A 212 -5.19 8.89 -1.43
C HIS A 212 -5.42 8.05 -0.18
N THR A 213 -4.50 7.14 0.11
CA THR A 213 -4.68 6.12 1.15
C THR A 213 -3.47 6.12 2.09
N PRO A 214 -3.24 7.24 2.82
CA PRO A 214 -2.12 7.33 3.73
C PRO A 214 -2.25 6.32 4.86
N GLY A 215 -1.11 5.99 5.46
CA GLY A 215 -1.03 5.12 6.62
C GLY A 215 0.10 4.11 6.49
N HIS A 216 0.18 3.41 5.35
CA HIS A 216 1.38 2.65 5.01
C HIS A 216 2.59 3.57 4.91
N THR A 217 2.46 4.58 4.04
CA THR A 217 3.30 5.78 3.97
C THR A 217 2.39 7.01 3.80
N ALA A 218 2.90 8.21 4.00
CA ALA A 218 2.13 9.45 3.85
C ALA A 218 1.66 9.70 2.41
N ASP A 219 2.44 9.26 1.42
CA ASP A 219 2.20 9.45 -0.01
C ASP A 219 1.40 8.32 -0.68
N HIS A 220 1.00 7.30 0.07
CA HIS A 220 0.43 6.09 -0.48
C HIS A 220 -0.90 6.35 -1.20
N ILE A 221 -1.06 5.77 -2.40
CA ILE A 221 -2.31 5.79 -3.17
C ILE A 221 -2.76 4.37 -3.53
N CYS A 222 -4.08 4.17 -3.55
CA CYS A 222 -4.70 3.06 -4.25
C CYS A 222 -5.25 3.60 -5.58
N LEU A 223 -5.37 2.73 -6.59
CA LEU A 223 -5.87 3.09 -7.90
C LEU A 223 -7.10 2.27 -8.24
N LEU A 224 -8.22 2.94 -8.45
CA LEU A 224 -9.47 2.32 -8.84
C LEU A 224 -9.55 2.24 -10.37
N LEU A 225 -9.54 1.02 -10.91
CA LEU A 225 -9.82 0.75 -12.32
C LEU A 225 -11.33 0.73 -12.53
N ASN A 226 -11.89 1.85 -12.99
CA ASN A 226 -13.34 2.07 -13.04
C ASN A 226 -14.05 1.04 -13.93
N GLU A 227 -13.47 0.72 -15.09
CA GLU A 227 -14.10 -0.15 -16.07
C GLU A 227 -14.25 -1.60 -15.57
N GLU A 228 -13.40 -2.04 -14.64
CA GLU A 228 -13.45 -3.39 -14.04
C GLU A 228 -13.97 -3.38 -12.60
N LYS A 229 -14.17 -2.20 -12.00
CA LYS A 229 -14.47 -2.03 -10.58
C LYS A 229 -13.47 -2.79 -9.68
N THR A 230 -12.21 -2.71 -10.05
CA THR A 230 -11.09 -3.41 -9.42
C THR A 230 -10.15 -2.40 -8.77
N LEU A 231 -9.66 -2.70 -7.57
CA LEU A 231 -8.77 -1.81 -6.85
C LEU A 231 -7.34 -2.34 -6.88
N LEU A 232 -6.41 -1.56 -7.44
CA LEU A 232 -4.98 -1.79 -7.27
C LEU A 232 -4.59 -1.18 -5.92
N THR A 233 -4.17 -2.03 -4.98
CA THR A 233 -4.07 -1.64 -3.57
C THR A 233 -2.68 -1.20 -3.14
N GLY A 234 -1.66 -1.29 -4.00
CA GLY A 234 -0.27 -1.06 -3.58
C GLY A 234 0.06 -1.94 -2.37
N ASP A 235 0.63 -1.31 -1.35
CA ASP A 235 0.96 -1.92 -0.05
C ASP A 235 -0.14 -1.72 1.01
N HIS A 236 -1.28 -1.12 0.63
CA HIS A 236 -2.39 -0.90 1.55
C HIS A 236 -3.04 -2.23 1.99
N VAL A 237 -3.23 -3.15 1.05
CA VAL A 237 -3.71 -4.52 1.30
C VAL A 237 -2.90 -5.47 0.44
N LEU A 238 -2.40 -6.55 1.05
CA LEU A 238 -1.57 -7.55 0.37
C LEU A 238 -2.38 -8.80 -0.01
N GLY A 239 -1.92 -9.53 -1.01
CA GLY A 239 -2.52 -10.80 -1.45
C GLY A 239 -2.32 -11.96 -0.48
N GLN A 240 -1.36 -11.82 0.43
CA GLN A 240 -1.08 -12.77 1.49
C GLN A 240 -0.53 -12.05 2.72
N GLY A 241 -0.92 -12.50 3.91
CA GLY A 241 -0.45 -11.91 5.16
C GLY A 241 -1.06 -10.53 5.42
N THR A 242 -0.30 -9.68 6.13
CA THR A 242 -0.70 -8.32 6.51
C THR A 242 0.39 -7.32 6.16
N THR A 243 0.01 -6.09 5.86
CA THR A 243 0.97 -4.98 5.63
C THR A 243 1.50 -4.36 6.92
N VAL A 244 2.57 -3.58 6.78
CA VAL A 244 3.12 -2.66 7.80
C VAL A 244 2.60 -1.24 7.56
N PHE A 245 2.68 -0.37 8.55
CA PHE A 245 2.20 1.01 8.42
C PHE A 245 2.94 1.96 9.38
N GLU A 246 3.14 3.19 8.93
CA GLU A 246 3.71 4.32 9.68
C GLU A 246 2.65 4.98 10.60
N ASP A 247 1.40 5.07 10.13
CA ASP A 247 0.27 5.67 10.86
C ASP A 247 -0.99 4.80 10.78
N LEU A 248 -1.35 4.19 11.91
CA LEU A 248 -2.51 3.30 12.00
C LEU A 248 -3.85 4.03 11.88
N THR A 249 -3.96 5.27 12.36
CA THR A 249 -5.21 6.04 12.29
C THR A 249 -5.53 6.37 10.84
N ALA A 250 -4.54 6.92 10.12
CA ALA A 250 -4.64 7.19 8.69
C ALA A 250 -4.92 5.89 7.92
N TYR A 251 -4.21 4.81 8.24
CA TYR A 251 -4.40 3.51 7.60
C TYR A 251 -5.84 2.96 7.75
N MET A 252 -6.43 3.03 8.96
CA MET A 252 -7.81 2.58 9.18
C MET A 252 -8.84 3.48 8.48
N SER A 253 -8.60 4.80 8.41
CA SER A 253 -9.42 5.70 7.60
C SER A 253 -9.38 5.31 6.12
N SER A 254 -8.18 5.05 5.60
CA SER A 254 -7.94 4.59 4.23
C SER A 254 -8.63 3.25 3.92
N LEU A 255 -8.62 2.28 4.85
CA LEU A 255 -9.39 1.03 4.70
C LEU A 255 -10.89 1.29 4.57
N ARG A 256 -11.46 2.20 5.38
CA ARG A 256 -12.88 2.58 5.28
C ARG A 256 -13.17 3.30 3.97
N LYS A 257 -12.28 4.19 3.52
CA LYS A 257 -12.40 4.88 2.23
C LYS A 257 -12.48 3.90 1.07
N CYS A 258 -11.55 2.94 0.98
CA CYS A 258 -11.56 1.92 -0.06
C CYS A 258 -12.81 1.03 0.01
N SER A 259 -13.26 0.68 1.22
CA SER A 259 -14.49 -0.11 1.42
C SER A 259 -15.71 0.64 0.87
N ARG A 260 -15.88 1.92 1.22
CA ARG A 260 -16.97 2.78 0.72
C ARG A 260 -16.93 2.90 -0.81
N ALA A 261 -15.75 3.14 -1.39
CA ALA A 261 -15.60 3.25 -2.84
C ALA A 261 -16.07 1.99 -3.59
N LEU A 262 -15.72 0.79 -3.09
CA LEU A 262 -16.16 -0.46 -3.69
C LEU A 262 -17.65 -0.75 -3.44
N GLU A 263 -18.19 -0.35 -2.29
CA GLU A 263 -19.63 -0.44 -2.00
C GLU A 263 -20.46 0.42 -2.96
N GLU A 264 -20.02 1.65 -3.23
CA GLU A 264 -20.69 2.59 -4.16
C GLU A 264 -20.69 2.09 -5.61
N LEU A 265 -19.60 1.46 -6.05
CA LEU A 265 -19.51 0.86 -7.40
C LEU A 265 -20.34 -0.43 -7.54
N GLY A 266 -20.55 -1.14 -6.43
CA GLY A 266 -21.06 -2.50 -6.43
C GLY A 266 -20.05 -3.53 -6.98
N PRO A 267 -20.47 -4.80 -7.07
CA PRO A 267 -19.57 -5.89 -7.47
C PRO A 267 -19.12 -5.76 -8.94
N CYS A 268 -17.95 -6.32 -9.25
CA CYS A 268 -17.48 -6.51 -10.62
C CYS A 268 -18.19 -7.69 -11.29
N ALA A 269 -18.07 -7.79 -12.62
CA ALA A 269 -18.74 -8.86 -13.38
C ALA A 269 -18.07 -10.22 -13.17
N GLU A 270 -16.77 -10.20 -12.89
CA GLU A 270 -15.88 -11.34 -12.81
C GLU A 270 -15.87 -12.00 -11.43
N ALA A 271 -16.27 -11.30 -10.36
CA ALA A 271 -16.30 -11.81 -9.00
C ALA A 271 -17.73 -11.86 -8.46
N ALA A 272 -18.15 -13.05 -8.01
CA ALA A 272 -19.52 -13.33 -7.55
C ALA A 272 -19.94 -12.45 -6.36
N ASN A 273 -20.58 -11.31 -6.66
CA ASN A 273 -20.96 -10.30 -5.68
C ASN A 273 -19.77 -9.75 -4.87
N GLU A 274 -18.60 -9.63 -5.49
CA GLU A 274 -17.39 -9.08 -4.88
C GLU A 274 -16.63 -8.18 -5.87
N ASN A 275 -15.52 -7.62 -5.41
CA ASN A 275 -14.56 -6.89 -6.25
C ASN A 275 -13.20 -7.57 -6.14
N LEU A 276 -12.41 -7.51 -7.21
CA LEU A 276 -11.03 -7.97 -7.17
C LEU A 276 -10.13 -6.90 -6.53
N LEU A 277 -9.08 -7.34 -5.83
CA LEU A 277 -7.95 -6.48 -5.47
C LEU A 277 -6.68 -6.98 -6.16
N TYR A 278 -5.92 -6.03 -6.69
CA TYR A 278 -4.63 -6.22 -7.32
C TYR A 278 -3.53 -5.62 -6.42
N PRO A 279 -2.97 -6.42 -5.49
CA PRO A 279 -1.99 -5.95 -4.51
C PRO A 279 -0.60 -5.81 -5.12
N ALA A 280 0.26 -4.97 -4.55
CA ALA A 280 1.65 -4.94 -4.98
C ALA A 280 2.43 -6.20 -4.57
N HIS A 281 1.97 -6.95 -3.57
CA HIS A 281 2.61 -8.22 -3.20
C HIS A 281 1.60 -9.35 -2.98
N GLY A 282 1.96 -10.53 -3.47
CA GLY A 282 1.14 -11.74 -3.34
C GLY A 282 0.08 -11.90 -4.45
N PRO A 283 -0.80 -12.91 -4.34
CA PRO A 283 -1.79 -13.20 -5.36
C PRO A 283 -2.95 -12.20 -5.40
N VAL A 284 -3.72 -12.22 -6.49
CA VAL A 284 -4.99 -11.48 -6.61
C VAL A 284 -5.94 -11.88 -5.47
N VAL A 285 -6.61 -10.89 -4.88
CA VAL A 285 -7.65 -11.11 -3.87
C VAL A 285 -9.01 -11.17 -4.57
N GLN A 286 -9.66 -12.33 -4.47
CA GLN A 286 -10.96 -12.58 -5.14
C GLN A 286 -12.15 -11.99 -4.36
N GLU A 287 -12.07 -11.98 -3.02
CA GLU A 287 -13.11 -11.43 -2.14
C GLU A 287 -12.64 -10.08 -1.56
N GLY A 288 -12.53 -9.06 -2.40
CA GLY A 288 -11.85 -7.80 -2.06
C GLY A 288 -12.52 -7.01 -0.94
N ARG A 289 -13.85 -6.87 -0.94
CA ARG A 289 -14.54 -6.12 0.12
C ARG A 289 -14.43 -6.85 1.46
N LYS A 290 -14.54 -8.17 1.42
CA LYS A 290 -14.32 -9.02 2.59
C LYS A 290 -12.90 -8.89 3.14
N MET A 291 -11.88 -8.85 2.28
CA MET A 291 -10.49 -8.68 2.71
C MET A 291 -10.27 -7.31 3.39
N LEU A 292 -10.77 -6.22 2.80
CA LEU A 292 -10.71 -4.88 3.41
C LEU A 292 -11.37 -4.87 4.80
N LYS A 293 -12.54 -5.50 4.91
CA LYS A 293 -13.24 -5.65 6.20
C LYS A 293 -12.42 -6.46 7.21
N GLN A 294 -11.85 -7.60 6.80
CA GLN A 294 -11.02 -8.43 7.68
C GLN A 294 -9.80 -7.67 8.20
N TYR A 295 -9.14 -6.90 7.33
CA TYR A 295 -8.03 -6.04 7.71
C TYR A 295 -8.45 -5.01 8.76
N LEU A 296 -9.58 -4.32 8.54
CA LEU A 296 -10.10 -3.33 9.49
C LEU A 296 -10.51 -3.97 10.83
N ASP A 297 -11.30 -5.05 10.79
CA ASP A 297 -11.78 -5.76 11.97
C ASP A 297 -10.61 -6.24 12.83
N HIS A 298 -9.57 -6.79 12.22
CA HIS A 298 -8.38 -7.24 12.93
C HIS A 298 -7.68 -6.11 13.70
N ARG A 299 -7.62 -4.89 13.16
CA ARG A 299 -7.04 -3.74 13.88
C ARG A 299 -7.95 -3.26 15.00
N LEU A 300 -9.26 -3.21 14.78
CA LEU A 300 -10.24 -2.82 15.79
C LEU A 300 -10.28 -3.82 16.96
N GLU A 301 -10.18 -5.12 16.68
CA GLU A 301 -10.06 -6.17 17.69
C GLU A 301 -8.80 -5.98 18.55
N ARG A 302 -7.65 -5.69 17.92
CA ARG A 302 -6.42 -5.43 18.65
C ARG A 302 -6.53 -4.16 19.51
N GLU A 303 -7.13 -3.09 18.99
CA GLU A 303 -7.41 -1.88 19.77
C GLU A 303 -8.27 -2.20 21.00
N ALA A 304 -9.33 -2.99 20.83
CA ALA A 304 -10.20 -3.41 21.94
C ALA A 304 -9.45 -4.23 22.99
N GLN A 305 -8.57 -5.16 22.58
CA GLN A 305 -7.73 -5.94 23.49
C GLN A 305 -6.77 -5.06 24.30
N VAL A 306 -6.17 -4.03 23.67
CA VAL A 306 -5.28 -3.09 24.36
C VAL A 306 -6.04 -2.29 25.42
N VAL A 307 -7.22 -1.78 25.08
CA VAL A 307 -8.05 -1.03 26.04
C VAL A 307 -8.49 -1.93 27.19
N GLU A 308 -8.94 -3.16 26.89
CA GLU A 308 -9.37 -4.09 27.93
C GLU A 308 -8.22 -4.44 28.88
N LEU A 309 -7.02 -4.64 28.34
CA LEU A 309 -5.81 -4.86 29.16
C LEU A 309 -5.55 -3.67 30.09
N LEU A 310 -5.64 -2.44 29.58
CA LEU A 310 -5.40 -1.21 30.33
C LEU A 310 -6.42 -0.92 31.44
N LYS A 311 -7.57 -1.62 31.47
CA LYS A 311 -8.49 -1.58 32.61
C LYS A 311 -7.98 -2.36 33.82
N SER A 312 -7.03 -3.27 33.62
CA SER A 312 -6.43 -4.10 34.67
C SER A 312 -5.06 -3.56 35.13
N SER A 313 -4.46 -4.21 36.13
CA SER A 313 -3.12 -3.89 36.63
C SER A 313 -2.09 -4.94 36.17
N PRO A 314 -0.86 -4.54 35.80
CA PRO A 314 0.20 -5.49 35.44
C PRO A 314 0.63 -6.40 36.60
N HIS A 315 0.31 -6.03 37.84
CA HIS A 315 0.66 -6.78 39.05
C HIS A 315 -0.51 -7.59 39.66
N GLY A 316 -1.67 -7.63 38.98
CA GLY A 316 -2.88 -8.31 39.47
C GLY A 316 -3.63 -7.55 40.58
N ASP A 317 -4.70 -8.15 41.09
CA ASP A 317 -5.64 -7.50 42.03
C ASP A 317 -5.04 -7.23 43.42
N LEU A 318 -3.93 -7.89 43.76
CA LEU A 318 -3.24 -7.77 45.06
C LEU A 318 -2.54 -6.41 45.27
N ALA A 319 -2.48 -5.57 44.25
CA ALA A 319 -1.96 -4.21 44.30
C ALA A 319 -3.07 -3.15 44.17
N GLN A 320 -4.28 -3.40 44.70
CA GLN A 320 -5.35 -2.40 44.82
C GLN A 320 -5.00 -1.21 45.73
N GLN A 321 -3.82 -1.20 46.35
CA GLN A 321 -3.31 -0.04 47.06
C GLN A 321 -2.37 0.80 46.19
N THR A 322 -2.81 2.04 46.00
CA THR A 322 -2.02 3.25 45.74
C THR A 322 -1.42 3.41 44.34
N CYS A 323 -2.23 3.90 43.39
CA CYS A 323 -1.82 4.94 42.43
C CYS A 323 -3.08 5.52 41.76
N SER A 324 -3.91 6.26 42.50
CA SER A 324 -4.92 7.14 41.87
C SER A 324 -4.19 8.37 41.32
N SER A 325 -3.49 8.19 40.19
CA SER A 325 -2.88 9.30 39.47
C SER A 325 -3.99 10.09 38.79
N THR A 326 -4.03 11.41 39.02
CA THR A 326 -4.94 12.32 38.32
C THR A 326 -4.16 13.25 37.40
N VAL A 327 -4.81 13.71 36.33
CA VAL A 327 -4.28 14.75 35.45
C VAL A 327 -5.35 15.81 35.23
N LYS A 328 -4.95 17.08 35.24
CA LYS A 328 -5.84 18.21 34.95
C LYS A 328 -5.54 18.76 33.57
N VAL A 329 -6.54 18.78 32.70
CA VAL A 329 -6.45 19.35 31.35
C VAL A 329 -7.66 20.26 31.14
N ALA A 330 -7.42 21.50 30.70
CA ALA A 330 -8.45 22.52 30.52
C ALA A 330 -9.41 22.67 31.72
N GLY A 331 -8.91 22.57 32.95
CA GLY A 331 -9.69 22.68 34.19
C GLY A 331 -10.50 21.45 34.58
N THR A 332 -10.52 20.40 33.76
CA THR A 332 -11.18 19.11 34.07
C THR A 332 -10.15 18.13 34.63
N GLU A 333 -10.49 17.47 35.74
CA GLU A 333 -9.67 16.44 36.36
C GLU A 333 -10.06 15.06 35.86
N TYR A 334 -9.07 14.29 35.38
CA TYR A 334 -9.23 12.94 34.88
C TYR A 334 -8.48 11.97 35.77
N HIS A 335 -9.07 10.80 36.02
CA HIS A 335 -8.41 9.70 36.71
C HIS A 335 -7.69 8.81 35.70
N LEU A 336 -6.53 8.29 36.09
CA LEU A 336 -5.74 7.37 35.27
C LEU A 336 -5.77 5.97 35.87
N GLY A 337 -5.92 4.97 35.00
CA GLY A 337 -5.74 3.57 35.36
C GLY A 337 -4.28 3.23 35.68
N ALA A 338 -4.02 1.98 36.08
CA ALA A 338 -2.67 1.50 36.34
C ALA A 338 -1.78 1.64 35.09
N PRO A 339 -0.52 2.09 35.24
CA PRO A 339 0.39 2.20 34.10
C PRO A 339 0.85 0.83 33.61
N TRP A 340 0.87 0.66 32.30
CA TRP A 340 1.40 -0.50 31.60
C TRP A 340 2.53 -0.08 30.66
N LYS A 341 3.59 -0.88 30.64
CA LYS A 341 4.65 -0.78 29.65
C LYS A 341 4.37 -1.67 28.44
N ILE A 342 4.82 -1.26 27.26
CA ILE A 342 4.65 -2.06 26.04
C ILE A 342 5.31 -3.43 26.20
N ARG A 343 6.49 -3.52 26.84
CA ARG A 343 7.12 -4.82 27.14
C ARG A 343 6.18 -5.76 27.92
N GLN A 344 5.46 -5.24 28.91
CA GLN A 344 4.50 -6.03 29.71
C GLN A 344 3.29 -6.43 28.87
N MET A 345 2.79 -5.51 28.04
CA MET A 345 1.68 -5.78 27.13
C MET A 345 2.02 -6.87 26.12
N VAL A 346 3.23 -6.86 25.55
CA VAL A 346 3.71 -7.91 24.64
C VAL A 346 3.69 -9.27 25.32
N LEU A 347 4.30 -9.37 26.51
CA LEU A 347 4.33 -10.62 27.28
C LEU A 347 2.93 -11.14 27.63
N LYS A 348 1.95 -10.24 27.83
CA LYS A 348 0.58 -10.65 28.16
C LYS A 348 -0.23 -11.04 26.92
N LEU A 349 -0.31 -10.16 25.92
CA LEU A 349 -1.18 -10.30 24.75
C LEU A 349 -0.61 -11.25 23.69
N TYR A 350 0.71 -11.43 23.67
CA TYR A 350 1.42 -12.25 22.68
C TYR A 350 2.18 -13.41 23.32
N SER A 351 1.79 -13.83 24.53
CA SER A 351 2.39 -14.96 25.27
C SER A 351 2.45 -16.27 24.45
N ASN A 352 1.51 -16.47 23.53
CA ASN A 352 1.46 -17.66 22.67
C ASN A 352 2.26 -17.52 21.36
N TYR A 353 2.95 -16.39 21.14
CA TYR A 353 3.76 -16.15 19.95
C TYR A 353 5.24 -16.42 20.23
N PRO A 354 6.01 -16.87 19.23
CA PRO A 354 7.46 -16.94 19.32
C PRO A 354 8.11 -15.60 19.68
N GLU A 355 9.10 -15.60 20.57
CA GLU A 355 9.77 -14.38 21.06
C GLU A 355 10.42 -13.54 19.96
N ASN A 356 10.85 -14.17 18.86
CA ASN A 356 11.43 -13.45 17.72
C ASN A 356 10.40 -12.53 17.01
N LEU A 357 9.10 -12.67 17.29
CA LEU A 357 8.04 -11.78 16.79
C LEU A 357 7.73 -10.63 17.75
N PHE A 358 8.28 -10.62 18.96
CA PHE A 358 8.00 -9.60 19.97
C PHE A 358 8.39 -8.19 19.53
N PRO A 359 9.49 -7.95 18.80
CA PRO A 359 9.79 -6.61 18.29
C PRO A 359 8.70 -6.08 17.35
N ALA A 360 8.17 -6.92 16.46
CA ALA A 360 7.08 -6.54 15.57
C ALA A 360 5.77 -6.30 16.34
N ALA A 361 5.47 -7.15 17.33
CA ALA A 361 4.32 -6.97 18.21
C ALA A 361 4.41 -5.66 19.02
N ALA A 362 5.59 -5.32 19.55
CA ALA A 362 5.82 -4.08 20.28
C ALA A 362 5.59 -2.84 19.40
N ARG A 363 6.07 -2.86 18.15
CA ARG A 363 5.82 -1.79 17.17
C ARG A 363 4.32 -1.64 16.89
N GLY A 364 3.61 -2.75 16.65
CA GLY A 364 2.16 -2.73 16.46
C GLY A 364 1.40 -2.16 17.65
N LEU A 365 1.76 -2.57 18.88
CA LEU A 365 1.16 -2.03 20.10
C LEU A 365 1.44 -0.54 20.26
N TYR A 366 2.65 -0.08 19.96
CA TYR A 366 3.00 1.33 20.00
C TYR A 366 2.09 2.16 19.07
N LEU A 367 1.84 1.67 17.85
CA LEU A 367 0.93 2.33 16.90
C LEU A 367 -0.53 2.35 17.40
N HIS A 368 -1.01 1.26 18.00
CA HIS A 368 -2.33 1.23 18.64
C HIS A 368 -2.45 2.24 19.80
N LEU A 369 -1.43 2.31 20.66
CA LEU A 369 -1.41 3.25 21.78
C LEU A 369 -1.38 4.69 21.30
N ARG A 370 -0.63 4.98 20.24
CA ARG A 370 -0.64 6.28 19.58
C ARG A 370 -2.02 6.66 19.06
N THR A 371 -2.65 5.78 18.28
CA THR A 371 -4.03 5.98 17.79
C THR A 371 -5.00 6.23 18.94
N LEU A 372 -4.91 5.47 20.03
CA LEU A 372 -5.76 5.63 21.21
C LEU A 372 -5.44 6.90 22.03
N SER A 373 -4.26 7.50 21.84
CA SER A 373 -3.80 8.69 22.56
C SER A 373 -3.97 9.98 21.78
N SER A 374 -4.59 9.91 20.61
CA SER A 374 -4.92 11.05 19.77
C SER A 374 -6.42 11.02 19.46
N PRO A 375 -7.09 12.18 19.37
CA PRO A 375 -8.48 12.23 18.98
C PRO A 375 -8.63 11.83 17.51
N ASP A 376 -9.68 11.07 17.21
CA ASP A 376 -10.06 10.74 15.84
C ASP A 376 -11.24 11.64 15.44
N ALA A 377 -10.93 12.75 14.77
CA ALA A 377 -11.91 13.72 14.35
C ALA A 377 -12.90 13.16 13.29
N GLU A 378 -12.46 12.24 12.43
CA GLU A 378 -13.32 11.62 11.41
C GLU A 378 -14.40 10.76 12.07
N GLN A 379 -14.03 10.02 13.12
CA GLN A 379 -14.96 9.16 13.85
C GLN A 379 -15.58 9.82 15.09
N GLY A 380 -15.24 11.07 15.41
CA GLY A 380 -15.69 11.77 16.62
C GLY A 380 -15.26 11.08 17.92
N LYS A 381 -14.09 10.42 17.96
CA LYS A 381 -13.58 9.73 19.16
C LYS A 381 -12.57 10.61 19.90
N ALA A 382 -12.76 10.76 21.20
CA ALA A 382 -11.76 11.39 22.07
C ALA A 382 -10.61 10.43 22.40
N SER A 383 -9.49 10.99 22.86
CA SER A 383 -8.35 10.22 23.38
C SER A 383 -8.77 9.34 24.56
N ARG A 384 -8.36 8.07 24.53
CA ARG A 384 -8.71 7.04 25.53
C ARG A 384 -7.51 6.62 26.37
N VAL A 385 -6.31 6.84 25.87
CA VAL A 385 -5.05 6.41 26.51
C VAL A 385 -4.10 7.60 26.59
N ARG A 386 -3.29 7.66 27.64
CA ARG A 386 -2.25 8.68 27.82
C ARG A 386 -0.89 8.02 28.06
N CYS A 387 0.15 8.49 27.36
CA CYS A 387 1.53 8.22 27.75
C CYS A 387 1.91 9.14 28.92
N LEU A 388 2.39 8.57 30.02
CA LEU A 388 2.96 9.34 31.13
C LEU A 388 4.33 9.88 30.70
N GLN A 389 4.63 11.13 31.07
CA GLN A 389 5.88 11.82 30.69
C GLN A 389 7.06 11.42 31.58
N THR A 390 7.34 10.12 31.68
CA THR A 390 8.37 9.57 32.58
C THR A 390 9.80 9.67 32.00
N THR A 391 9.95 10.01 30.72
CA THR A 391 11.25 10.11 30.04
C THR A 391 11.43 11.41 29.23
N SER A 392 12.65 11.68 28.75
CA SER A 392 12.89 12.79 27.80
C SER A 392 12.22 12.57 26.45
N PHE A 393 12.21 11.33 25.94
CA PHE A 393 11.51 10.99 24.70
C PHE A 393 10.00 11.25 24.81
N ALA A 394 9.38 10.81 25.91
CA ALA A 394 7.95 11.03 26.18
C ALA A 394 7.58 12.52 26.29
N ARG A 395 8.53 13.35 26.72
CA ARG A 395 8.37 14.81 26.81
C ARG A 395 8.44 15.53 25.47
N ARG A 396 8.90 14.86 24.39
CA ARG A 396 8.80 15.37 23.01
C ARG A 396 7.41 15.20 22.40
N ALA A 397 6.45 14.64 23.15
CA ALA A 397 5.05 14.60 22.72
C ALA A 397 4.55 16.02 22.39
N SER A 398 3.73 16.14 21.34
CA SER A 398 3.35 17.44 20.74
C SER A 398 2.90 18.46 21.79
N ALA A 399 3.36 19.70 21.66
CA ALA A 399 2.92 20.84 22.48
C ALA A 399 1.40 21.11 22.35
N GLU A 400 0.74 20.53 21.34
CA GLU A 400 -0.72 20.53 21.16
C GLU A 400 -1.45 19.73 22.27
N ALA A 401 -0.74 18.95 23.08
CA ALA A 401 -1.25 18.28 24.28
C ALA A 401 -1.75 19.23 25.39
N ALA A 402 -1.60 20.56 25.23
CA ALA A 402 -2.20 21.51 26.18
C ALA A 402 -3.74 21.50 26.15
N ALA A 403 -4.36 21.07 25.04
CA ALA A 403 -5.81 21.04 24.85
C ALA A 403 -6.43 19.63 24.86
N ASP A 404 -5.63 18.57 24.73
CA ASP A 404 -6.09 17.17 24.74
C ASP A 404 -5.59 16.41 25.98
N VAL A 405 -6.44 15.53 26.50
CA VAL A 405 -6.11 14.66 27.64
C VAL A 405 -5.19 13.50 27.21
N GLY A 406 -5.12 13.22 25.91
CA GLY A 406 -4.09 12.37 25.31
C GLY A 406 -2.68 12.96 25.45
N ASN A 407 -1.67 12.12 25.31
CA ASN A 407 -0.28 12.51 25.19
C ASN A 407 0.42 11.47 24.33
N CYS A 408 0.76 11.85 23.10
CA CYS A 408 1.24 10.96 22.06
C CYS A 408 2.72 11.29 21.74
N PRO A 409 3.68 10.43 22.14
CA PRO A 409 5.08 10.61 21.78
C PRO A 409 5.32 10.48 20.26
N PRO A 410 6.37 11.12 19.71
CA PRO A 410 6.72 11.03 18.29
C PRO A 410 7.22 9.65 17.89
N MET A 411 7.33 9.36 16.58
CA MET A 411 7.79 8.03 16.15
C MET A 411 9.26 7.85 16.53
N PRO A 412 9.66 6.69 17.08
CA PRO A 412 11.06 6.43 17.37
C PRO A 412 11.91 6.41 16.09
N GLN A 413 12.98 7.21 16.06
CA GLN A 413 13.84 7.39 14.88
C GLN A 413 15.03 6.41 14.82
N GLY A 414 15.17 5.51 15.80
CA GLY A 414 16.24 4.52 15.83
C GLY A 414 16.09 3.53 16.98
N ASP A 415 16.97 2.53 17.02
CA ASP A 415 16.86 1.40 17.97
C ASP A 415 16.87 1.84 19.44
N HIS A 416 17.68 2.85 19.78
CA HIS A 416 17.71 3.40 21.13
C HIS A 416 16.34 3.98 21.55
N GLU A 417 15.73 4.77 20.66
CA GLU A 417 14.40 5.34 20.93
C GLU A 417 13.32 4.26 20.95
N TRP A 418 13.46 3.19 20.17
CA TRP A 418 12.56 2.03 20.24
C TRP A 418 12.65 1.31 21.59
N VAL A 419 13.86 1.13 22.12
CA VAL A 419 14.06 0.57 23.46
C VAL A 419 13.43 1.47 24.53
N GLU A 420 13.60 2.79 24.43
CA GLU A 420 12.95 3.74 25.34
C GLU A 420 11.42 3.72 25.21
N ALA A 421 10.89 3.66 23.99
CA ALA A 421 9.45 3.58 23.71
C ALA A 421 8.80 2.34 24.35
N MET A 422 9.52 1.22 24.44
CA MET A 422 9.04 -0.01 25.08
C MET A 422 8.86 0.12 26.59
N GLU A 423 9.57 1.06 27.22
CA GLU A 423 9.58 1.28 28.67
C GLU A 423 8.66 2.43 29.11
N LEU A 424 7.98 3.09 28.16
CA LEU A 424 6.99 4.12 28.45
C LEU A 424 5.80 3.57 29.22
N ASP A 425 5.33 4.36 30.19
CA ASP A 425 4.13 4.05 30.97
C ASP A 425 2.89 4.60 30.26
N TRP A 426 1.94 3.71 29.96
CA TRP A 426 0.67 4.03 29.31
C TRP A 426 -0.49 3.72 30.24
N SER A 427 -1.46 4.63 30.33
CA SER A 427 -2.63 4.48 31.21
C SER A 427 -3.93 4.78 30.47
N LEU A 428 -4.99 4.05 30.83
CA LEU A 428 -6.34 4.36 30.40
C LEU A 428 -6.82 5.67 31.05
N ILE A 429 -7.46 6.52 30.26
CA ILE A 429 -8.12 7.74 30.72
C ILE A 429 -9.52 7.35 31.21
N GLN A 430 -9.82 7.61 32.47
CA GLN A 430 -11.13 7.35 33.08
C GLN A 430 -11.90 8.66 33.17
N ASN A 431 -13.12 8.65 32.60
CA ASN A 431 -13.96 9.84 32.57
C ASN A 431 -14.43 10.25 33.97
N PRO A 432 -14.60 11.56 34.24
CA PRO A 432 -15.09 12.04 35.54
C PRO A 432 -16.47 11.46 35.90
N SER A 433 -17.32 11.16 34.91
CA SER A 433 -18.70 10.71 35.09
C SER A 433 -18.89 9.23 35.42
N SER A 434 -17.83 8.40 35.37
CA SER A 434 -17.94 6.96 35.69
C SER A 434 -17.89 6.63 37.19
N GLN A 435 -17.72 7.61 38.09
CA GLN A 435 -17.65 7.36 39.54
C GLN A 435 -19.00 7.37 40.28
N THR A 436 -20.12 7.75 39.66
CA THR A 436 -21.44 7.79 40.31
C THR A 436 -22.29 6.56 39.99
N SER A 437 -21.91 5.36 40.42
CA SER A 437 -22.82 4.18 40.41
C SER A 437 -22.48 3.08 41.43
N HIS A 438 -21.70 3.36 42.49
CA HIS A 438 -21.46 2.38 43.55
C HIS A 438 -21.39 3.01 44.94
N GLN A 439 -22.42 3.77 45.32
CA GLN A 439 -22.76 4.00 46.73
C GLN A 439 -24.28 4.09 46.84
N HIS A 440 -24.94 2.96 47.05
CA HIS A 440 -26.12 2.77 47.89
C HIS A 440 -26.61 1.33 47.77
N LEU A 441 -26.25 0.50 48.75
CA LEU A 441 -27.13 -0.47 49.40
C LEU A 441 -26.66 -0.64 50.85
#